data_AF-A0A9J6QZT0-F1
#
_entry.id   AF-A0A9J6QZT0-F1
#
_cell.length_a   1.000
_cell.length_b   1.000
_cell.length_c   1.000
_cell.angle_alpha   90.00
_cell.angle_beta   90.00
_cell.angle_gamma   90.00
#
_symmetry.space_group_name_H-M   'P 1'
#
loop_
_entity.id
_entity.type
_entity.pdbx_description
1 polymer ?
#
loop_
_entity_poly.entity_id
_entity_poly.type
_entity_poly.pdbx_seq_one_letter_code
_entity_poly.pdbx_strand_id
1 'polypeptide(L)'
;MKKQNLVGAELTFKELDDLMVRQGYESELQYVSDLSRVIEKKYIGYTFDMGLTIDVLKFKIISENEKDPENTIIRIMGSERLNC
;
A
#
# COMPACT_ATOMS: atom_id res chain seq x y z
N MET A 1 -11.91 -4.54 -13.01
CA MET A 1 -12.02 -5.03 -11.61
C MET A 1 -12.81 -4.01 -10.77
N LYS A 2 -13.60 -4.44 -9.78
CA LYS A 2 -14.34 -3.49 -8.90
C LYS A 2 -13.33 -2.79 -7.97
N LYS A 3 -13.38 -1.46 -7.89
CA LYS A 3 -12.56 -0.64 -6.99
C LYS A 3 -12.89 -1.02 -5.54
N GLN A 4 -11.94 -1.61 -4.81
CA GLN A 4 -12.12 -1.82 -3.37
C GLN A 4 -11.95 -0.50 -2.63
N ASN A 5 -12.89 -0.18 -1.76
CA ASN A 5 -12.74 0.95 -0.85
C ASN A 5 -12.03 0.47 0.42
N LEU A 6 -10.70 0.62 0.45
CA LEU A 6 -9.88 0.28 1.61
C LEU A 6 -9.87 1.41 2.65
N VAL A 7 -10.50 2.57 2.38
CA VAL A 7 -10.49 3.70 3.31
C VAL A 7 -11.14 3.31 4.63
N GLY A 8 -10.42 3.52 5.72
CA GLY A 8 -10.81 3.13 7.07
C GLY A 8 -10.31 1.76 7.52
N ALA A 9 -9.78 0.94 6.60
CA ALA A 9 -9.19 -0.36 6.95
C ALA A 9 -7.91 -0.17 7.76
N GLU A 10 -7.73 -1.02 8.78
CA GLU A 10 -6.51 -1.14 9.58
C GLU A 10 -5.89 -2.50 9.32
N LEU A 11 -4.64 -2.50 8.90
CA LEU A 11 -3.91 -3.70 8.51
C LEU A 11 -2.41 -3.41 8.53
N THR A 12 -1.60 -4.44 8.55
CA THR A 12 -0.15 -4.33 8.38
C THR A 12 0.22 -4.05 6.92
N PHE A 13 1.44 -3.58 6.66
CA PHE A 13 1.94 -3.46 5.27
C PHE A 13 1.93 -4.81 4.56
N LYS A 14 2.30 -5.89 5.25
CA LYS A 14 2.27 -7.26 4.73
C LYS A 14 0.86 -7.69 4.32
N GLU A 15 -0.13 -7.49 5.19
CA GLU A 15 -1.52 -7.83 4.89
C GLU A 15 -2.07 -7.01 3.72
N LEU A 16 -1.68 -5.73 3.62
CA LEU A 16 -2.06 -4.88 2.50
C LEU A 16 -1.44 -5.41 1.20
N ASP A 17 -0.16 -5.76 1.23
CA ASP A 17 0.56 -6.27 0.08
C ASP A 17 -0.02 -7.58 -0.44
N ASP A 18 -0.22 -8.54 0.46
CA ASP A 18 -0.85 -9.83 0.16
C ASP A 18 -2.24 -9.63 -0.47
N LEU A 19 -3.02 -8.67 0.05
CA LEU A 19 -4.36 -8.36 -0.45
C LEU A 19 -4.34 -7.75 -1.87
N MET A 20 -3.38 -6.88 -2.16
CA MET A 20 -3.23 -6.22 -3.46
C MET A 20 -2.68 -7.18 -4.51
N VAL A 21 -1.66 -7.98 -4.16
CA VAL A 21 -1.08 -9.00 -5.03
C VAL A 21 -2.12 -10.07 -5.41
N ARG A 22 -2.94 -10.54 -4.45
CA ARG A 22 -4.06 -11.47 -4.73
C ARG A 22 -5.09 -10.90 -5.70
N GLN A 23 -5.16 -9.57 -5.83
CA GLN A 23 -6.05 -8.90 -6.77
C GLN A 23 -5.40 -8.64 -8.14
N GLY A 24 -4.14 -9.04 -8.33
CA GLY A 24 -3.41 -8.85 -9.57
C GLY A 24 -2.73 -7.48 -9.69
N TYR A 25 -2.56 -6.77 -8.57
CA TYR A 25 -1.72 -5.58 -8.52
C TYR A 25 -0.25 -5.98 -8.33
N GLU A 26 0.64 -5.18 -8.90
CA GLU A 26 2.06 -5.20 -8.65
C GLU A 26 2.39 -4.16 -7.56
N SER A 27 3.28 -4.53 -6.66
CA SER A 27 3.56 -3.76 -5.45
C SER A 27 4.80 -2.88 -5.58
N GLU A 28 4.71 -1.63 -5.12
CA GLU A 28 5.88 -0.78 -4.87
C GLU A 28 6.72 -1.29 -3.68
N LEU A 29 6.22 -2.22 -2.85
CA LEU A 29 6.92 -2.77 -1.68
C LEU A 29 7.87 -3.93 -1.98
N GLN A 30 8.07 -4.32 -3.25
CA GLN A 30 8.92 -5.49 -3.58
C GLN A 30 10.39 -5.37 -3.11
N TYR A 31 10.82 -4.20 -2.63
CA TYR A 31 12.13 -4.00 -2.03
C TYR A 31 12.02 -3.40 -0.63
N VAL A 32 12.66 -4.02 0.37
CA VAL A 32 12.69 -3.57 1.78
C VAL A 32 13.20 -2.11 1.91
N SER A 33 14.05 -1.66 0.99
CA SER A 33 14.49 -0.26 0.89
C SER A 33 13.35 0.73 0.59
N ASP A 34 12.28 0.28 -0.06
CA ASP A 34 11.14 1.11 -0.42
C ASP A 34 10.11 1.25 0.71
N LEU A 35 10.07 0.33 1.68
CA LEU A 35 9.20 0.43 2.86
C LEU A 35 9.50 1.67 3.72
N SER A 36 10.77 1.94 4.01
CA SER A 36 11.17 3.14 4.75
C SER A 36 10.77 4.43 4.01
N ARG A 37 10.89 4.42 2.68
CA ARG A 37 10.51 5.54 1.81
C ARG A 37 8.98 5.71 1.78
N VAL A 38 8.22 4.62 1.76
CA VAL A 38 6.76 4.59 1.82
C VAL A 38 6.27 5.13 3.17
N ILE A 39 6.90 4.71 4.27
CA ILE A 39 6.64 5.23 5.62
C ILE A 39 6.86 6.75 5.69
N GLU A 40 7.99 7.24 5.16
CA GLU A 40 8.31 8.67 5.12
C GLU A 40 7.28 9.46 4.29
N LYS A 41 6.95 8.95 3.10
CA LYS A 41 5.98 9.56 2.17
C LYS A 41 4.53 9.47 2.64
N LYS A 42 4.19 8.51 3.51
CA LYS A 42 2.83 8.19 4.00
C LYS A 42 1.83 7.84 2.88
N TYR A 43 2.34 7.31 1.77
CA TYR A 43 1.53 6.72 0.72
C TYR A 43 2.25 5.52 0.10
N ILE A 44 1.47 4.64 -0.51
CA ILE A 44 1.94 3.46 -1.21
C ILE A 44 1.25 3.36 -2.57
N GLY A 45 2.03 3.15 -3.63
CA GLY A 45 1.53 2.88 -4.96
C GLY A 45 1.37 1.39 -5.24
N TYR A 46 0.30 1.05 -5.96
CA TYR A 46 0.09 -0.27 -6.53
C TYR A 46 -0.23 -0.11 -8.02
N THR A 47 0.56 -0.77 -8.87
CA THR A 47 0.39 -0.74 -10.32
C THR A 47 -0.46 -1.92 -10.79
N PHE A 48 -1.25 -1.72 -11.84
CA PHE A 48 -1.94 -2.81 -12.54
C PHE A 48 -2.11 -2.45 -14.03
N ASP A 49 -2.64 -3.39 -14.83
CA ASP A 49 -2.74 -3.25 -16.29
C ASP A 49 -1.39 -2.95 -16.96
N MET A 50 -0.36 -3.77 -16.68
CA MET A 50 1.01 -3.61 -17.18
C MET A 50 1.66 -2.25 -16.80
N GLY A 51 1.27 -1.69 -15.65
CA GLY A 51 1.80 -0.41 -15.16
C GLY A 51 1.11 0.83 -15.73
N LEU A 52 0.03 0.68 -16.49
CA LEU A 52 -0.73 1.79 -17.07
C LEU A 52 -1.62 2.51 -16.05
N THR A 53 -1.99 1.83 -14.97
CA THR A 53 -2.81 2.42 -13.90
C THR A 53 -2.15 2.22 -12.55
N ILE A 54 -2.16 3.27 -11.74
CA ILE A 54 -1.62 3.29 -10.38
C ILE A 54 -2.74 3.62 -9.41
N ASP A 55 -3.00 2.74 -8.45
CA ASP A 55 -3.79 3.07 -7.26
C ASP A 55 -2.83 3.50 -6.14
N VAL A 56 -2.93 4.77 -5.73
CA VAL A 56 -2.16 5.35 -4.63
C VAL A 56 -3.01 5.33 -3.37
N LEU A 57 -2.55 4.62 -2.34
CA LEU A 57 -3.21 4.55 -1.04
C LEU A 57 -2.48 5.46 -0.05
N LYS A 58 -3.18 6.45 0.49
CA LYS A 58 -2.69 7.32 1.56
C LYS A 58 -2.98 6.66 2.90
N PHE A 59 -2.05 6.67 3.82
CA PHE A 59 -2.22 6.02 5.12
C PHE A 59 -1.70 6.86 6.29
N LYS A 60 -2.09 6.45 7.51
CA LYS A 60 -1.43 6.87 8.75
C LYS A 60 -0.88 5.65 9.48
N ILE A 61 0.24 5.82 10.17
CA ILE A 61 0.78 4.77 11.05
C ILE A 61 -0.02 4.78 12.35
N ILE A 62 -0.50 3.62 12.76
CA ILE A 62 -1.20 3.40 14.03
C ILE A 62 -0.25 2.83 15.08
N SER A 63 0.60 1.88 14.66
CA SER A 63 1.61 1.26 15.52
C SER A 63 2.82 0.88 14.69
N GLU A 64 3.96 1.50 14.98
CA GLU A 64 5.22 1.27 14.27
C GLU A 64 5.98 0.07 14.85
N ASN A 65 6.57 -0.74 13.97
CA ASN A 65 7.47 -1.83 14.35
C ASN A 65 8.82 -1.65 13.65
N GLU A 66 9.76 -0.98 14.35
CA GLU A 66 11.09 -0.66 13.81
C GLU A 66 11.93 -1.90 13.48
N LYS A 67 11.71 -3.02 14.17
CA LYS A 67 12.46 -4.27 13.94
C LYS A 67 11.94 -5.04 12.74
N ASP A 68 10.67 -4.81 12.37
CA ASP A 68 9.98 -5.51 11.30
C ASP A 68 8.94 -4.59 10.66
N PRO A 69 9.38 -3.71 9.73
CA PRO A 69 8.54 -2.69 9.13
C PRO A 69 7.30 -3.25 8.42
N GLU A 70 7.37 -4.47 7.87
CA GLU A 70 6.24 -5.13 7.20
C GLU A 70 5.04 -5.35 8.14
N ASN A 71 5.30 -5.51 9.44
CA ASN A 71 4.31 -5.68 10.49
C ASN A 71 3.89 -4.36 11.17
N THR A 72 4.27 -3.21 10.63
CA THR A 72 3.75 -1.90 11.05
C THR A 72 2.27 -1.79 10.70
N ILE A 73 1.43 -1.46 11.68
CA ILE A 73 -0.01 -1.30 11.50
C ILE A 73 -0.29 0.09 10.95
N ILE A 74 -0.97 0.13 9.81
CA ILE A 74 -1.41 1.34 9.13
C ILE A 74 -2.93 1.40 9.02
N ARG A 75 -3.47 2.61 8.94
CA ARG A 75 -4.86 2.86 8.55
C ARG A 75 -4.89 3.58 7.23
N ILE A 76 -5.62 3.05 6.25
CA ILE A 76 -5.82 3.72 4.96
C ILE A 76 -6.76 4.91 5.15
N MET A 77 -6.29 6.09 4.78
CA MET A 77 -6.99 7.37 4.91
C MET A 77 -7.62 7.83 3.59
N GLY A 78 -7.11 7.36 2.45
CA GLY A 78 -7.58 7.76 1.14
C GLY A 78 -7.04 6.87 0.03
N SER A 79 -7.70 6.92 -1.13
CA SER A 79 -7.28 6.22 -2.34
C SER A 79 -7.48 7.12 -3.55
N GLU A 80 -6.43 7.30 -4.34
CA GLU A 80 -6.43 8.04 -5.60
C GLU A 80 -5.99 7.11 -6.72
N ARG A 81 -6.59 7.27 -7.91
CA ARG A 81 -6.22 6.52 -9.11
C ARG A 81 -5.59 7.45 -10.11
N LEU A 82 -4.40 7.09 -10.57
CA LEU A 82 -3.65 7.79 -11.60
C LEU A 82 -3.58 6.90 -12.84
N ASN A 83 -3.88 7.47 -14.00
CA ASN A 83 -3.64 6.81 -15.28
C ASN A 83 -2.34 7.39 -15.86
N CYS A 84 -1.44 6.53 -16.31
CA CYS A 84 -0.20 6.91 -16.98
C CYS A 84 -0.38 7.02 -18.50
#